data_AF-A0A2M9KPU8-F1
#
_entry.id   AF-A0A2M9KPU8-F1
#
_cell.length_a   1.000
_cell.length_b   1.000
_cell.length_c   1.000
_cell.angle_alpha   90.00
_cell.angle_beta   90.00
_cell.angle_gamma   90.00
#
_symmetry.space_group_name_H-M   'P 1'
#
loop_
_entity.id
_entity.type
_entity.pdbx_description
1 polymer ?
#
loop_
_entity_poly.entity_id
_entity_poly.type
_entity_poly.pdbx_seq_one_letter_code
_entity_poly.pdbx_strand_id
1 'polypeptide(L)'
;MKETQLSSYAQQKRTYEEQLSAHERKLAASSYGPDARARYIAEHGDPEIAELEWDEQILPAAEASGELPYRPVEPLSPREQAEQEARTRTYRELAEDPSYDVWAPETSETREYRQSRIEALTEELLPEFEAAEAALVEAEAVQAGFTQAMAEPDGLALDDEWEL
;
A
#
# COMPACT_ATOMS: atom_id res chain seq x y z
N MET A 1 20.40 10.78 14.14
CA MET A 1 19.16 9.99 13.97
C MET A 1 18.56 10.32 12.62
N LYS A 2 18.66 9.44 11.64
CA LYS A 2 17.80 9.39 10.43
C LYS A 2 18.13 8.08 9.70
N GLU A 3 17.95 6.96 10.39
CA GLU A 3 17.56 5.75 9.69
C GLU A 3 16.07 5.94 9.43
N THR A 4 15.74 6.54 8.30
CA THR A 4 14.39 6.39 7.77
C THR A 4 14.27 4.90 7.49
N GLN A 5 13.55 4.16 8.34
CA GLN A 5 13.19 2.79 8.04
C GLN A 5 12.31 2.84 6.80
N LEU A 6 12.93 2.74 5.62
CA LEU A 6 12.25 2.50 4.36
C LEU A 6 11.60 1.13 4.48
N SER A 7 10.34 1.12 4.89
CA SER A 7 9.52 -0.08 4.76
C SER A 7 9.33 -0.32 3.27
N SER A 8 9.73 -1.50 2.78
CA SER A 8 9.61 -1.80 1.35
C SER A 8 8.13 -1.83 0.93
N TYR A 9 7.84 -1.28 -0.24
CA TYR A 9 6.51 -1.35 -0.84
C TYR A 9 6.00 -2.80 -0.96
N ALA A 10 6.87 -3.74 -1.33
CA ALA A 10 6.51 -5.16 -1.44
C ALA A 10 5.97 -5.76 -0.12
N GLN A 11 6.59 -5.45 1.02
CA GLN A 11 6.11 -5.92 2.32
C GLN A 11 4.78 -5.27 2.70
N GLN A 12 4.64 -3.97 2.47
CA GLN A 12 3.39 -3.26 2.71
C GLN A 12 2.28 -3.81 1.82
N LYS A 13 2.58 -4.12 0.56
CA LYS A 13 1.65 -4.67 -0.42
C LYS A 13 1.15 -6.04 0.01
N ARG A 14 2.04 -6.94 0.45
CA ARG A 14 1.60 -8.24 1.00
C ARG A 14 0.68 -8.05 2.21
N THR A 15 1.07 -7.19 3.15
CA THR A 15 0.26 -6.90 4.34
C THR A 15 -1.12 -6.34 3.95
N TYR A 16 -1.15 -5.45 2.95
CA TYR A 16 -2.38 -4.91 2.39
C TYR A 16 -3.24 -6.00 1.75
N GLU A 17 -2.67 -6.89 0.94
CA GLU A 17 -3.40 -8.00 0.29
C GLU A 17 -4.00 -8.96 1.33
N GLU A 18 -3.26 -9.29 2.38
CA GLU A 18 -3.73 -10.11 3.50
C GLU A 18 -4.90 -9.44 4.24
N GLN A 19 -4.76 -8.15 4.54
CA GLN A 19 -5.80 -7.35 5.20
C GLN A 19 -7.03 -7.18 4.30
N LEU A 20 -6.84 -6.98 3.00
CA LEU A 20 -7.91 -6.80 2.03
C LEU A 20 -8.73 -8.08 1.91
N SER A 21 -8.05 -9.23 1.78
CA SER A 21 -8.71 -10.54 1.78
C SER A 21 -9.47 -10.81 3.09
N ALA A 22 -8.94 -10.38 4.23
CA ALA A 22 -9.64 -10.48 5.51
C ALA A 22 -10.89 -9.55 5.57
N HIS A 23 -10.77 -8.32 5.06
CA HIS A 23 -11.86 -7.36 4.96
C HIS A 23 -13.00 -7.88 4.07
N GLU A 24 -12.68 -8.36 2.86
CA GLU A 24 -13.66 -8.92 1.92
C GLU A 24 -14.41 -10.14 2.49
N ARG A 25 -13.71 -11.04 3.18
CA ARG A 25 -14.36 -12.16 3.88
C ARG A 25 -15.33 -11.67 4.95
N LYS A 26 -14.99 -10.60 5.66
CA LYS A 26 -15.87 -10.02 6.68
C LYS A 26 -17.06 -9.29 6.08
N LEU A 27 -16.91 -8.60 4.94
CA LEU A 27 -18.03 -8.03 4.19
C LEU A 27 -19.04 -9.12 3.81
N ALA A 28 -18.56 -10.22 3.24
CA ALA A 28 -19.41 -11.35 2.85
C ALA A 28 -20.14 -11.97 4.07
N ALA A 29 -19.44 -12.14 5.19
CA ALA A 29 -20.03 -12.69 6.41
C ALA A 29 -21.05 -11.76 7.09
N SER A 30 -20.86 -10.44 7.01
CA SER A 30 -21.68 -9.42 7.68
C SER A 30 -22.85 -8.91 6.83
N SER A 31 -23.20 -9.55 5.71
CA SER A 31 -24.23 -9.06 4.79
C SER A 31 -23.96 -7.68 4.17
N TYR A 32 -22.68 -7.33 4.00
CA TYR A 32 -22.22 -6.13 3.27
C TYR A 32 -21.47 -6.49 1.97
N GLY A 33 -21.42 -7.77 1.62
CA GLY A 33 -20.74 -8.26 0.41
C GLY A 33 -21.50 -7.98 -0.89
N PRO A 34 -20.96 -8.44 -2.04
CA PRO A 34 -21.52 -8.18 -3.36
C PRO A 34 -23.00 -8.57 -3.51
N ASP A 35 -23.41 -9.68 -2.90
CA ASP A 35 -24.82 -10.13 -2.95
C ASP A 35 -25.77 -9.21 -2.16
N ALA A 36 -25.29 -8.55 -1.11
CA ALA A 36 -26.07 -7.57 -0.37
C ALA A 36 -26.19 -6.25 -1.14
N ARG A 37 -25.07 -5.80 -1.74
CA ARG A 37 -25.06 -4.65 -2.66
C ARG A 37 -26.02 -4.85 -3.83
N ALA A 38 -25.96 -6.01 -4.49
CA ALA A 38 -26.82 -6.33 -5.63
C ALA A 38 -28.31 -6.36 -5.25
N ARG A 39 -28.65 -6.94 -4.09
CA ARG A 39 -30.04 -6.91 -3.58
C ARG A 39 -30.50 -5.49 -3.28
N TYR A 40 -29.67 -4.70 -2.59
CA TYR A 40 -29.99 -3.31 -2.28
C TYR A 40 -30.28 -2.50 -3.55
N ILE A 41 -29.41 -2.59 -4.57
CA ILE A 41 -29.59 -1.91 -5.85
C ILE A 41 -30.85 -2.38 -6.57
N ALA A 42 -31.14 -3.68 -6.58
CA ALA A 42 -32.32 -4.24 -7.24
C ALA A 42 -33.65 -3.85 -6.56
N GLU A 43 -33.61 -3.59 -5.25
CA GLU A 43 -34.77 -3.18 -4.46
C GLU A 43 -35.03 -1.66 -4.49
N HIS A 44 -34.06 -0.87 -4.97
CA HIS A 44 -34.16 0.59 -5.05
C HIS A 44 -34.55 1.06 -6.46
N GLY A 45 -35.18 2.24 -6.53
CA GLY A 45 -35.81 2.74 -7.76
C GLY A 45 -34.82 3.18 -8.85
N ASP A 46 -33.70 3.80 -8.46
CA ASP A 46 -32.66 4.26 -9.38
C ASP A 46 -31.34 3.55 -9.04
N PRO A 47 -30.84 2.66 -9.94
CA PRO A 47 -29.60 1.93 -9.71
C PRO A 47 -28.38 2.82 -9.51
N GLU A 48 -28.26 3.94 -10.23
CA GLU A 48 -27.07 4.81 -10.11
C GLU A 48 -27.05 5.49 -8.73
N ILE A 49 -28.21 5.93 -8.26
CA ILE A 49 -28.34 6.51 -6.92
C ILE A 49 -28.09 5.44 -5.85
N ALA A 50 -28.62 4.23 -6.03
CA ALA A 50 -28.46 3.14 -5.07
C ALA A 50 -27.00 2.64 -4.99
N GLU A 51 -26.28 2.61 -6.11
CA GLU A 51 -24.85 2.32 -6.12
C GLU A 51 -24.07 3.36 -5.33
N LEU A 52 -24.35 4.64 -5.57
CA LEU A 52 -23.70 5.75 -4.88
C LEU A 52 -24.03 5.75 -3.39
N GLU A 53 -25.29 5.54 -3.00
CA GLU A 53 -25.69 5.47 -1.59
C GLU A 53 -25.03 4.29 -0.88
N TRP A 54 -24.95 3.13 -1.54
CA TRP A 54 -24.28 1.96 -0.98
C TRP A 54 -22.79 2.22 -0.75
N ASP A 55 -22.09 2.70 -1.78
CA ASP A 55 -20.63 2.83 -1.78
C ASP A 55 -20.16 4.05 -0.96
N GLU A 56 -20.92 5.15 -0.95
CA GLU A 56 -20.52 6.41 -0.28
C GLU A 56 -21.17 6.65 1.09
N GLN A 57 -22.29 5.97 1.42
CA GLN A 57 -23.01 6.21 2.68
C GLN A 57 -23.12 4.95 3.54
N ILE A 58 -23.67 3.86 2.99
CA ILE A 58 -23.97 2.65 3.77
C ILE A 58 -22.69 1.94 4.21
N LEU A 59 -21.82 1.62 3.25
CA LEU A 59 -20.59 0.90 3.55
C LEU A 59 -19.66 1.72 4.47
N PRO A 60 -19.39 3.02 4.21
CA PRO A 60 -18.57 3.83 5.12
C PRO A 60 -19.19 4.01 6.51
N ALA A 61 -20.53 4.10 6.63
CA ALA A 61 -21.18 4.19 7.93
C ALA A 61 -21.00 2.92 8.76
N ALA A 62 -21.07 1.74 8.13
CA ALA A 62 -20.82 0.46 8.79
C ALA A 62 -19.36 0.27 9.21
N GLU A 63 -18.40 0.83 8.47
CA GLU A 63 -17.00 0.90 8.89
C GLU A 63 -16.83 1.87 10.08
N ALA A 64 -17.45 3.05 10.02
CA ALA A 64 -17.37 4.06 11.07
C ALA A 64 -18.06 3.65 12.38
N SER A 65 -19.11 2.83 12.31
CA SER A 65 -19.78 2.26 13.49
C SER A 65 -19.03 1.07 14.10
N GLY A 66 -18.02 0.53 13.40
CA GLY A 66 -17.24 -0.64 13.81
C GLY A 66 -17.90 -1.98 13.52
N GLU A 67 -19.04 -1.99 12.80
CA GLU A 67 -19.67 -3.23 12.30
C GLU A 67 -18.75 -3.95 11.30
N LEU A 68 -18.04 -3.17 10.49
CA LEU A 68 -16.99 -3.62 9.59
C LEU A 68 -15.63 -3.11 10.05
N PRO A 69 -14.54 -3.88 9.82
CA PRO A 69 -13.20 -3.32 9.95
C PRO A 69 -13.03 -2.26 8.87
N TYR A 70 -12.20 -1.26 9.13
CA TYR A 70 -11.84 -0.29 8.10
C TYR A 70 -11.23 -0.99 6.89
N ARG A 71 -11.59 -0.52 5.69
CA ARG A 71 -10.91 -0.91 4.47
C ARG A 71 -9.42 -0.61 4.59
N PRO A 72 -8.54 -1.60 4.35
CA PRO A 72 -7.12 -1.33 4.34
C PRO A 72 -6.76 -0.37 3.21
N VAL A 73 -5.76 0.47 3.46
CA VAL A 73 -5.31 1.48 2.49
C VAL A 73 -4.22 0.86 1.63
N GLU A 74 -4.36 1.01 0.31
CA GLU A 74 -3.33 0.55 -0.63
C GLU A 74 -2.02 1.30 -0.36
N PRO A 75 -0.89 0.59 -0.23
CA PRO A 75 0.38 1.24 0.03
C PRO A 75 0.88 2.00 -1.19
N LEU A 76 1.62 3.07 -0.94
CA LEU A 76 2.23 3.87 -2.00
C LEU A 76 3.34 3.09 -2.68
N SER A 77 3.37 3.09 -4.01
CA SER A 77 4.46 2.57 -4.82
C SER A 77 5.78 3.31 -4.55
N PRO A 78 6.96 2.77 -4.92
CA PRO A 78 8.24 3.44 -4.71
C PRO A 78 8.29 4.87 -5.25
N ARG A 79 7.71 5.10 -6.43
CA ARG A 79 7.60 6.43 -7.02
C ARG A 79 6.70 7.36 -6.23
N GLU A 80 5.56 6.87 -5.76
CA GLU A 80 4.65 7.69 -4.93
C GLU A 80 5.25 7.99 -3.55
N GLN A 81 6.01 7.05 -2.97
CA GLN A 81 6.77 7.27 -1.74
C GLN A 81 7.86 8.34 -1.95
N ALA A 82 8.60 8.25 -3.05
CA ALA A 82 9.60 9.25 -3.43
C ALA A 82 8.96 10.63 -3.63
N GLU A 83 7.82 10.70 -4.31
CA GLU A 83 7.08 11.95 -4.52
C GLU A 83 6.55 12.53 -3.19
N GLN A 84 6.01 11.70 -2.30
CA GLN A 84 5.53 12.15 -0.99
C GLN A 84 6.66 12.70 -0.12
N GLU A 85 7.82 12.04 -0.12
CA GLU A 85 9.01 12.51 0.60
C GLU A 85 9.55 13.79 -0.05
N ALA A 86 9.59 13.86 -1.39
CA ALA A 86 9.98 15.07 -2.13
C ALA A 86 9.08 16.26 -1.80
N ARG A 87 7.75 16.06 -1.76
CA ARG A 87 6.77 17.06 -1.29
C ARG A 87 7.09 17.51 0.13
N THR A 88 7.26 16.55 1.05
CA THR A 88 7.55 16.84 2.47
C THR A 88 8.83 17.66 2.64
N ARG A 89 9.89 17.32 1.91
CA ARG A 89 11.15 18.06 1.93
C ARG A 89 10.99 19.45 1.33
N THR A 90 10.33 19.58 0.18
CA THR A 90 10.10 20.87 -0.50
C THR A 90 9.27 21.82 0.38
N TYR A 91 8.22 21.34 1.04
CA TYR A 91 7.43 22.15 1.96
C TYR A 91 8.22 22.56 3.20
N ARG A 92 9.10 21.70 3.71
CA ARG A 92 9.99 22.05 4.81
C ARG A 92 11.01 23.12 4.40
N GLU A 93 11.63 22.96 3.23
CA GLU A 93 12.56 23.95 2.66
C GLU A 93 11.87 25.32 2.53
N LEU A 94 10.65 25.37 2.01
CA LEU A 94 9.88 26.60 1.92
C LEU A 94 9.50 27.17 3.29
N ALA A 95 9.07 26.35 4.24
CA ALA A 95 8.74 26.81 5.58
C ALA A 95 9.94 27.39 6.36
N GLU A 96 11.17 27.00 5.98
CA GLU A 96 12.41 27.53 6.53
C GLU A 96 12.86 28.84 5.85
N ASP A 97 12.31 29.19 4.67
CA ASP A 97 12.59 30.45 3.98
C ASP A 97 11.85 31.63 4.65
N PRO A 98 12.57 32.64 5.19
CA PRO A 98 11.94 33.80 5.85
C PRO A 98 11.06 34.65 4.92
N SER A 99 11.22 34.52 3.60
CA SER A 99 10.42 35.22 2.60
C SER A 99 9.14 34.49 2.22
N TYR A 100 8.99 33.23 2.65
CA TYR A 100 7.82 32.43 2.37
C TYR A 100 6.75 32.61 3.46
N ASP A 101 5.57 33.06 3.06
CA ASP A 101 4.37 33.14 3.91
C ASP A 101 3.35 32.09 3.48
N VAL A 102 3.11 31.11 4.36
CA VAL A 102 2.14 30.01 4.14
C VAL A 102 0.71 30.53 4.02
N TRP A 103 0.40 31.68 4.60
CA TRP A 103 -0.94 32.28 4.57
C TRP A 103 -1.13 33.22 3.37
N ALA A 104 -0.06 33.60 2.69
CA ALA A 104 -0.14 34.43 1.49
C ALA A 104 -0.67 33.61 0.30
N PRO A 105 -1.39 34.24 -0.65
CA PRO A 105 -1.73 33.61 -1.91
C PRO A 105 -0.45 33.15 -2.63
N GLU A 106 -0.47 31.92 -3.13
CA GLU A 106 0.67 31.35 -3.84
C GLU A 106 1.02 32.18 -5.10
N THR A 107 2.28 32.57 -5.24
CA THR A 107 2.79 33.22 -6.45
C THR A 107 3.09 32.18 -7.54
N SER A 108 3.11 32.60 -8.82
CA SER A 108 3.52 31.73 -9.92
C SER A 108 4.96 31.21 -9.73
N GLU A 109 5.85 32.08 -9.24
CA GLU A 109 7.26 31.73 -8.96
C GLU A 109 7.36 30.64 -7.89
N THR A 110 6.59 30.75 -6.80
CA THR A 110 6.53 29.74 -5.75
C THR A 110 5.98 28.42 -6.30
N ARG A 111 4.96 28.48 -7.15
CA ARG A 111 4.38 27.29 -7.79
C ARG A 111 5.39 26.56 -8.67
N GLU A 112 6.07 27.29 -9.54
CA GLU A 112 7.06 26.75 -10.46
C GLU A 112 8.25 26.17 -9.69
N TYR A 113 8.70 26.85 -8.63
CA TYR A 113 9.71 26.31 -7.73
C TYR A 113 9.25 25.01 -7.09
N ARG A 114 8.05 24.97 -6.48
CA ARG A 114 7.53 23.76 -5.85
C ARG A 114 7.48 22.59 -6.82
N GLN A 115 6.89 22.82 -8.00
CA GLN A 115 6.72 21.78 -9.00
C GLN A 115 8.06 21.21 -9.46
N SER A 116 8.99 22.07 -9.85
CA SER A 116 10.32 21.65 -10.33
C SER A 116 11.16 21.02 -9.23
N ARG A 117 11.05 21.51 -7.99
CA ARG A 117 11.78 20.98 -6.83
C ARG A 117 11.27 19.59 -6.45
N ILE A 118 9.94 19.39 -6.43
CA ILE A 118 9.33 18.09 -6.18
C ILE A 118 9.75 17.09 -7.25
N GLU A 119 9.69 17.47 -8.53
CA GLU A 119 10.09 16.59 -9.63
C GLU A 119 11.57 16.20 -9.51
N ALA A 120 12.47 17.16 -9.31
CA ALA A 120 13.91 16.89 -9.16
C ALA A 120 14.22 16.00 -7.95
N LEU A 121 13.61 16.26 -6.80
CA LEU A 121 13.79 15.44 -5.60
C LEU A 121 13.17 14.05 -5.74
N THR A 122 12.08 13.91 -6.51
CA THR A 122 11.48 12.59 -6.78
C THR A 122 12.46 11.73 -7.56
N GLU A 123 13.07 12.26 -8.62
CA GLU A 123 14.08 11.54 -9.40
C GLU A 123 15.37 11.25 -8.60
N GLU A 124 15.74 12.14 -7.67
CA GLU A 124 16.87 11.90 -6.75
C GLU A 124 16.58 10.75 -5.78
N LEU A 125 15.36 10.66 -5.25
CA LEU A 125 14.97 9.70 -4.20
C LEU A 125 14.52 8.35 -4.76
N LEU A 126 13.98 8.32 -5.98
CA LEU A 126 13.40 7.11 -6.58
C LEU A 126 14.36 5.89 -6.52
N PRO A 127 15.66 6.01 -6.86
CA PRO A 127 16.57 4.88 -6.79
C PRO A 127 16.72 4.28 -5.39
N GLU A 128 16.61 5.08 -4.32
CA GLU A 128 16.68 4.59 -2.94
C GLU A 128 15.46 3.73 -2.58
N PHE A 129 14.27 4.16 -3.01
CA PHE A 129 13.02 3.43 -2.80
C PHE A 129 12.95 2.15 -3.65
N GLU A 130 13.40 2.20 -4.92
CA GLU A 130 13.48 1.03 -5.79
C GLU A 130 14.51 0.00 -5.28
N ALA A 131 15.66 0.46 -4.78
CA ALA A 131 16.67 -0.42 -4.20
C ALA A 131 16.16 -1.10 -2.92
N ALA A 132 15.42 -0.37 -2.07
CA ALA A 132 14.79 -0.93 -0.87
C ALA A 132 13.73 -1.99 -1.24
N GLU A 133 12.99 -1.79 -2.33
CA GLU A 133 12.06 -2.81 -2.85
C GLU A 133 12.81 -4.03 -3.38
N ALA A 134 13.80 -3.84 -4.25
CA ALA A 134 14.56 -4.92 -4.87
C ALA A 134 15.28 -5.80 -3.84
N ALA A 135 15.88 -5.20 -2.81
CA ALA A 135 16.56 -5.93 -1.74
C ALA A 135 15.61 -6.85 -0.95
N LEU A 136 14.35 -6.43 -0.76
CA LEU A 136 13.37 -7.26 -0.08
C LEU A 136 12.88 -8.41 -0.97
N VAL A 137 12.64 -8.15 -2.26
CA VAL A 137 12.28 -9.20 -3.23
C VAL A 137 13.37 -10.27 -3.31
N GLU A 138 14.65 -9.87 -3.32
CA GLU A 138 15.77 -10.80 -3.30
C GLU A 138 15.83 -11.62 -1.99
N ALA A 139 15.68 -10.97 -0.83
CA ALA A 139 15.67 -11.65 0.46
C ALA A 139 14.54 -12.71 0.55
N GLU A 140 13.37 -12.39 0.01
CA GLU A 140 12.23 -13.31 -0.04
C GLU A 140 12.44 -14.46 -1.03
N ALA A 141 13.03 -14.21 -2.20
CA ALA A 141 13.38 -15.25 -3.15
C ALA A 141 14.39 -16.25 -2.55
N VAL A 142 15.38 -15.74 -1.80
CA VAL A 142 16.34 -16.58 -1.06
C VAL A 142 15.62 -17.42 0.00
N GLN A 143 14.71 -16.82 0.77
CA GLN A 143 13.96 -17.54 1.80
C GLN A 143 13.02 -18.61 1.20
N ALA A 144 12.34 -18.31 0.09
CA ALA A 144 11.49 -19.26 -0.62
C ALA A 144 12.31 -20.44 -1.20
N GLY A 145 13.47 -20.15 -1.81
CA GLY A 145 14.38 -21.19 -2.31
C GLY A 145 14.94 -22.08 -1.21
N PHE A 146 15.26 -21.51 -0.05
CA PHE A 146 15.71 -22.26 1.14
C PHE A 146 14.60 -23.18 1.67
N THR A 147 13.35 -22.71 1.67
CA THR A 147 12.21 -23.50 2.16
C THR A 147 11.86 -24.65 1.21
N GLN A 148 11.99 -24.43 -0.10
CA GLN A 148 11.78 -25.47 -1.12
C GLN A 148 12.85 -26.57 -1.06
N ALA A 149 14.13 -26.20 -0.87
CA ALA A 149 15.23 -27.16 -0.70
C ALA A 149 15.10 -28.03 0.56
N MET A 150 14.39 -27.54 1.60
CA MET A 150 14.11 -28.30 2.83
C MET A 150 12.83 -29.16 2.73
N ALA A 151 11.95 -28.88 1.77
CA ALA A 151 10.68 -29.59 1.56
C ALA A 151 10.81 -30.80 0.63
N GLU A 152 11.91 -30.90 -0.12
CA GLU A 152 12.34 -32.14 -0.77
C GLU A 152 13.27 -32.87 0.20
N PRO A 153 12.78 -33.82 1.04
CA PRO A 153 13.69 -34.79 1.60
C PRO A 153 14.20 -35.58 0.40
N ASP A 154 15.44 -35.33 0.01
CA ASP A 154 16.18 -36.27 -0.82
C ASP A 154 15.90 -37.65 -0.25
N GLY A 155 15.20 -38.46 -1.04
CA GLY A 155 15.06 -39.88 -0.82
C GLY A 155 16.44 -40.49 -0.92
N LEU A 156 17.25 -40.32 0.13
CA LEU A 156 18.38 -41.16 0.43
C LEU A 156 17.77 -42.53 0.76
N ALA A 157 17.50 -43.29 -0.31
CA ALA A 157 17.61 -44.73 -0.25
C ALA A 157 19.02 -45.02 0.26
N LEU A 158 19.14 -45.19 1.58
CA LEU A 158 20.25 -45.93 2.16
C LEU A 158 20.12 -47.34 1.59
N ASP A 159 20.88 -47.62 0.54
CA ASP A 159 21.13 -48.99 0.12
C ASP A 159 21.77 -49.70 1.33
N ASP A 160 20.94 -50.51 2.00
CA ASP A 160 21.35 -51.51 2.97
C ASP A 160 22.19 -52.58 2.26
N GLU A 161 23.44 -52.27 1.93
CA GLU A 161 24.49 -53.27 1.69
C GLU A 161 25.36 -53.39 2.95
N TRP A 162 24.79 -53.98 3.99
CA TRP A 162 25.57 -54.74 4.96
C TRP A 162 25.51 -56.22 4.57
N GLU A 163 26.32 -56.62 3.60
CA GLU A 163 26.68 -58.04 3.44
C GLU A 163 27.77 -58.42 4.46
N LEU A 164 27.55 -59.59 5.06
CA LEU A 164 28.32 -60.31 6.06
C LEU A 164 29.71 -60.76 5.60
#